data_AF-A0A2E8PUX6-F1
#
_entry.id   AF-A0A2E8PUX6-F1
#
_cell.length_a   1.000
_cell.length_b   1.000
_cell.length_c   1.000
_cell.angle_alpha   90.00
_cell.angle_beta   90.00
_cell.angle_gamma   90.00
#
_symmetry.space_group_name_H-M   'P 1'
#
loop_
_entity.id
_entity.type
_entity.pdbx_description
1 polymer ?
#
loop_
_entity_poly.entity_id
_entity_poly.type
_entity_poly.pdbx_seq_one_letter_code
_entity_poly.pdbx_strand_id
1 'polypeptide(L)'
;MKKLALMAVLLFVAGQGLSAATYRLFVHGRSGDNHCRSLTSTSSGTYDYRNYWGGAVKGLSNVRYVGFDGTKNGGAYSWETCGAQKQLHDAIRTFCTGSNSCEIYTHSTGGLVLAAYFGLNNPGGLNIRRIQLMASAAGGSELADISTRYLGWLGFDTLGGELDQSVSTRGARNGFNHYQSRGRTYYTTSGEGSDYWKVTSPLLPGKDDGVLANHSLCNVNKVKSVKVSCTRGNSRLVRSYRCGFLWLKTCKDYSYRWSPYYTVYRGGSGHSHRDANSDYNRR
;
A
#
# COMPACT_ATOMS: atom_id res chain seq x y z
N MET A 1 45.91 -24.90 32.86
CA MET A 1 44.84 -23.91 33.15
C MET A 1 44.67 -22.82 32.08
N LYS A 2 45.75 -22.27 31.47
CA LYS A 2 45.64 -21.23 30.42
C LYS A 2 44.89 -21.65 29.14
N LYS A 3 44.91 -22.94 28.77
CA LYS A 3 44.21 -23.46 27.57
C LYS A 3 42.69 -23.60 27.73
N LEU A 4 42.20 -23.76 28.97
CA LEU A 4 40.77 -23.88 29.28
C LEU A 4 40.08 -22.51 29.33
N ALA A 5 40.80 -21.47 29.75
CA ALA A 5 40.31 -20.09 29.73
C ALA A 5 40.09 -19.56 28.30
N LEU A 6 40.91 -19.99 27.33
CA LEU A 6 40.80 -19.56 25.93
C LEU A 6 39.56 -20.16 25.23
N MET A 7 39.20 -21.41 25.54
CA MET A 7 37.96 -22.03 25.02
C MET A 7 36.71 -21.41 25.63
N ALA A 8 36.73 -21.03 26.92
CA ALA A 8 35.60 -20.35 27.55
C ALA A 8 35.33 -18.97 26.91
N VAL A 9 36.38 -18.21 26.58
CA VAL A 9 36.24 -16.91 25.89
C VAL A 9 35.73 -17.08 24.45
N LEU A 10 36.15 -18.11 23.72
CA LEU A 10 35.64 -18.40 22.36
C LEU A 10 34.17 -18.85 22.36
N LEU A 11 33.71 -19.55 23.40
CA LEU A 11 32.30 -19.94 23.56
C LEU A 11 31.39 -18.77 23.98
N PHE A 12 31.91 -17.77 24.71
CA PHE A 12 31.14 -16.56 25.04
C PHE A 12 31.00 -15.57 23.87
N VAL A 13 31.94 -15.56 22.91
CA VAL A 13 31.84 -14.70 21.71
C VAL A 13 30.94 -15.32 20.63
N ALA A 14 30.79 -16.64 20.61
CA ALA A 14 29.85 -17.34 19.70
C ALA A 14 28.37 -17.22 20.13
N GLY A 15 28.09 -16.69 21.33
CA GLY A 15 26.75 -16.61 21.92
C GLY A 15 25.99 -15.32 21.67
N GLN A 16 26.55 -14.34 20.96
CA GLN A 16 25.77 -13.18 20.49
C GLN A 16 24.94 -13.61 19.29
N GLY A 17 23.84 -14.32 19.59
CA GLY A 17 22.90 -14.76 18.59
C GLY A 17 22.47 -13.58 17.73
N LEU A 18 22.77 -13.66 16.44
CA LEU A 18 22.02 -12.98 15.38
C LEU A 18 20.58 -13.50 15.46
N SER A 19 19.81 -12.97 16.42
CA SER A 19 18.42 -13.33 16.56
C SER A 19 17.68 -12.81 15.34
N ALA A 20 17.20 -13.72 14.51
CA ALA A 20 16.38 -13.41 13.36
C ALA A 20 15.14 -12.62 13.83
N ALA A 21 15.05 -11.35 13.43
CA ALA A 21 13.90 -10.51 13.76
C ALA A 21 12.89 -10.51 12.62
N THR A 22 11.60 -10.48 12.96
CA THR A 22 10.55 -10.11 12.00
C THR A 22 10.23 -8.63 12.19
N TYR A 23 10.56 -7.81 11.19
CA TYR A 23 10.22 -6.39 11.14
C TYR A 23 8.86 -6.18 10.48
N ARG A 24 8.15 -5.15 10.94
CA ARG A 24 6.86 -4.75 10.37
C ARG A 24 7.02 -3.38 9.74
N LEU A 25 7.14 -3.36 8.41
CA LEU A 25 7.34 -2.13 7.66
C LEU A 25 5.99 -1.48 7.39
N PHE A 26 5.83 -0.23 7.79
CA PHE A 26 4.64 0.58 7.56
C PHE A 26 4.97 1.67 6.55
N VAL A 27 4.61 1.43 5.29
CA VAL A 27 4.85 2.33 4.16
C VAL A 27 3.67 3.28 4.01
N HIS A 28 3.91 4.56 4.23
CA HIS A 28 2.85 5.55 4.12
C HIS A 28 2.41 5.78 2.66
N GLY A 29 1.25 6.39 2.48
CA GLY A 29 0.79 6.89 1.19
C GLY A 29 0.87 8.41 1.07
N ARG A 30 0.10 8.99 0.15
CA ARG A 30 0.16 10.43 -0.12
C ARG A 30 0.04 11.26 1.16
N SER A 31 0.90 12.26 1.28
CA SER A 31 0.90 13.27 2.34
C SER A 31 1.36 14.61 1.77
N GLY A 32 0.89 15.71 2.36
CA GLY A 32 1.43 17.05 2.09
C GLY A 32 2.77 17.30 2.75
N ASP A 33 3.15 16.46 3.72
CA ASP A 33 4.41 16.55 4.44
C ASP A 33 5.48 15.61 3.86
N ASN A 34 6.73 16.01 4.00
CA ASN A 34 7.88 15.15 3.78
C ASN A 34 8.09 14.20 4.98
N HIS A 35 7.82 12.90 4.78
CA HIS A 35 8.02 11.87 5.80
C HIS A 35 9.36 11.13 5.69
N CYS A 36 10.24 11.53 4.77
CA CYS A 36 11.53 10.89 4.53
C CYS A 36 12.43 10.87 5.77
N ARG A 37 13.09 9.73 5.98
CA ARG A 37 14.16 9.56 6.97
C ARG A 37 15.27 8.69 6.39
N SER A 38 16.46 8.76 6.98
CA SER A 38 17.53 7.81 6.66
C SER A 38 17.23 6.45 7.27
N LEU A 39 17.31 5.38 6.47
CA LEU A 39 17.02 3.99 6.87
C LEU A 39 18.26 3.11 6.69
N THR A 40 19.33 3.42 7.41
CA THR A 40 20.66 2.82 7.24
C THR A 40 20.95 1.65 8.17
N SER A 41 20.12 1.43 9.19
CA SER A 41 20.31 0.38 10.18
C SER A 41 18.98 -0.16 10.71
N THR A 42 19.04 -1.31 11.37
CA THR A 42 17.87 -1.90 12.03
C THR A 42 17.28 -1.02 13.14
N SER A 43 18.01 -0.02 13.66
CA SER A 43 17.53 0.97 14.63
C SER A 43 16.85 2.20 14.01
N SER A 44 16.82 2.30 12.68
CA SER A 44 16.19 3.42 11.96
C SER A 44 14.65 3.30 11.94
N GLY A 45 13.93 4.39 11.72
CA GLY A 45 12.47 4.36 11.45
C GLY A 45 11.58 3.87 12.59
N THR A 46 11.99 3.97 13.85
CA THR A 46 11.29 3.39 15.01
C THR A 46 10.03 4.15 15.46
N TYR A 47 9.77 5.33 14.91
CA TYR A 47 8.62 6.16 15.24
C TYR A 47 7.99 6.77 13.98
N ASP A 48 6.69 7.11 14.09
CA ASP A 48 5.90 7.70 13.01
C ASP A 48 6.27 9.17 12.79
N TYR A 49 7.29 9.40 11.96
CA TYR A 49 7.81 10.73 11.68
C TYR A 49 6.73 11.59 11.01
N ARG A 50 6.40 12.74 11.64
CA ARG A 50 5.29 13.62 11.26
C ARG A 50 3.90 12.97 11.28
N ASN A 51 3.72 11.93 12.10
CA ASN A 51 2.42 11.43 12.52
C ASN A 51 1.47 11.01 11.36
N TYR A 52 1.99 10.38 10.31
CA TYR A 52 1.16 9.95 9.18
C TYR A 52 0.09 8.96 9.62
N TRP A 53 0.48 7.97 10.43
CA TRP A 53 -0.37 6.88 10.90
C TRP A 53 -1.25 7.30 12.07
N GLY A 54 -1.00 8.45 12.70
CA GLY A 54 -1.92 9.03 13.69
C GLY A 54 -2.14 8.14 14.92
N GLY A 55 -1.16 7.31 15.27
CA GLY A 55 -1.29 6.33 16.35
C GLY A 55 -2.17 5.12 16.03
N ALA A 56 -2.56 4.89 14.76
CA ALA A 56 -3.32 3.70 14.35
C ALA A 56 -2.55 2.39 14.60
N VAL A 57 -1.22 2.44 14.50
CA VAL A 57 -0.35 1.28 14.69
C VAL A 57 -0.09 1.06 16.19
N LYS A 58 -0.72 0.04 16.76
CA LYS A 58 -0.66 -0.28 18.20
C LYS A 58 -0.34 -1.76 18.44
N GLY A 59 0.34 -2.03 19.55
CA GLY A 59 0.56 -3.38 20.08
C GLY A 59 1.51 -4.26 19.25
N LEU A 60 2.34 -3.66 18.39
CA LEU A 60 3.28 -4.37 17.53
C LEU A 60 4.72 -4.11 17.96
N SER A 61 5.54 -5.17 17.94
CA SER A 61 6.99 -5.08 18.07
C SER A 61 7.67 -4.91 16.70
N ASN A 62 8.90 -4.41 16.70
CA ASN A 62 9.75 -4.25 15.51
C ASN A 62 9.11 -3.46 14.36
N VAL A 63 8.29 -2.47 14.71
CA VAL A 63 7.64 -1.57 13.75
C VAL A 63 8.67 -0.62 13.15
N ARG A 64 8.65 -0.45 11.83
CA ARG A 64 9.51 0.48 11.09
C ARG A 64 8.66 1.30 10.14
N TYR A 65 8.64 2.60 10.34
CA TYR A 65 7.90 3.54 9.51
C TYR A 65 8.76 3.93 8.31
N VAL A 66 8.23 3.69 7.11
CA VAL A 66 8.89 3.96 5.84
C VAL A 66 8.17 5.14 5.20
N GLY A 67 8.79 6.31 5.35
CA GLY A 67 8.32 7.60 4.86
C GLY A 67 9.08 8.06 3.63
N PHE A 68 8.44 8.83 2.75
CA PHE A 68 9.02 9.47 1.57
C PHE A 68 8.50 10.89 1.40
N ASP A 69 9.14 11.62 0.50
CA ASP A 69 8.75 12.95 0.08
C ASP A 69 7.99 12.85 -1.25
N GLY A 70 6.71 13.20 -1.21
CA GLY A 70 5.83 13.13 -2.37
C GLY A 70 6.15 14.15 -3.47
N THR A 71 6.98 15.16 -3.19
CA THR A 71 7.31 16.21 -4.17
C THR A 71 8.52 15.88 -5.04
N LYS A 72 9.15 14.71 -4.85
CA LYS A 72 10.33 14.31 -5.64
C LYS A 72 9.97 13.97 -7.08
N ASN A 73 10.92 14.25 -7.98
CA ASN A 73 10.78 13.95 -9.41
C ASN A 73 10.63 12.42 -9.60
N GLY A 74 9.68 12.01 -10.42
CA GLY A 74 9.17 10.66 -10.60
C GLY A 74 8.03 10.27 -9.67
N GLY A 75 7.62 11.12 -8.71
CA GLY A 75 6.49 10.85 -7.82
C GLY A 75 6.59 9.51 -7.08
N ALA A 76 5.60 8.64 -7.26
CA ALA A 76 5.58 7.30 -6.64
C ALA A 76 6.67 6.36 -7.19
N TYR A 77 7.23 6.69 -8.35
CA TYR A 77 8.30 5.96 -9.02
C TYR A 77 9.69 6.59 -8.78
N SER A 78 9.77 7.64 -7.96
CA SER A 78 11.01 8.39 -7.72
C SER A 78 12.10 7.57 -7.03
N TRP A 79 13.30 7.59 -7.61
CA TRP A 79 14.54 7.06 -7.04
C TRP A 79 15.48 8.13 -6.48
N GLU A 80 15.06 9.39 -6.48
CA GLU A 80 15.84 10.48 -5.88
C GLU A 80 16.04 10.26 -4.37
N THR A 81 16.96 11.00 -3.77
CA THR A 81 17.04 11.08 -2.31
C THR A 81 15.68 11.52 -1.77
N CYS A 82 15.14 10.75 -0.82
CA CYS A 82 13.78 10.88 -0.30
C CYS A 82 12.62 10.52 -1.26
N GLY A 83 12.90 10.03 -2.46
CA GLY A 83 11.90 9.49 -3.38
C GLY A 83 11.27 8.19 -2.87
N ALA A 84 10.03 7.93 -3.31
CA ALA A 84 9.24 6.82 -2.80
C ALA A 84 9.86 5.44 -3.05
N GLN A 85 10.38 5.17 -4.25
CA GLN A 85 11.05 3.91 -4.56
C GLN A 85 12.37 3.77 -3.81
N LYS A 86 13.14 4.87 -3.70
CA LYS A 86 14.41 4.87 -2.96
C LYS A 86 14.22 4.56 -1.48
N GLN A 87 13.27 5.20 -0.82
CA GLN A 87 12.96 4.96 0.59
C GLN A 87 12.46 3.54 0.85
N LEU A 88 11.59 3.03 -0.02
CA LEU A 88 11.16 1.64 0.07
C LEU A 88 12.31 0.65 -0.16
N HIS A 89 13.17 0.93 -1.13
CA HIS A 89 14.35 0.10 -1.40
C HIS A 89 15.26 0.03 -0.18
N ASP A 90 15.60 1.18 0.41
CA ASP A 90 16.48 1.26 1.57
C ASP A 90 15.88 0.52 2.77
N ALA A 91 14.58 0.68 3.02
CA ALA A 91 13.88 -0.08 4.05
C ALA A 91 13.98 -1.60 3.81
N ILE A 92 13.65 -2.06 2.60
CA ILE A 92 13.65 -3.48 2.27
C ILE A 92 15.06 -4.07 2.41
N ARG A 93 16.11 -3.34 1.98
CA ARG A 93 17.49 -3.80 2.10
C ARG A 93 17.98 -3.86 3.54
N THR A 94 17.61 -2.87 4.35
CA THR A 94 18.02 -2.78 5.75
C THR A 94 17.30 -3.80 6.64
N PHE A 95 16.01 -4.04 6.42
CA PHE A 95 15.18 -4.82 7.35
C PHE A 95 14.81 -6.22 6.86
N CYS A 96 14.81 -6.50 5.55
CA CYS A 96 14.22 -7.73 4.99
C CYS A 96 15.24 -8.71 4.40
N THR A 97 16.53 -8.52 4.67
CA THR A 97 17.64 -9.33 4.14
C THR A 97 18.34 -10.12 5.25
N GLY A 98 19.25 -11.03 4.88
CA GLY A 98 20.03 -11.82 5.83
C GLY A 98 19.15 -12.81 6.60
N SER A 99 19.26 -12.83 7.93
CA SER A 99 18.41 -13.64 8.82
C SER A 99 17.08 -12.96 9.17
N ASN A 100 16.93 -11.67 8.87
CA ASN A 100 15.71 -10.93 9.19
C ASN A 100 14.61 -11.24 8.18
N SER A 101 13.36 -11.08 8.60
CA SER A 101 12.20 -11.18 7.72
C SER A 101 11.25 -9.99 7.90
N CYS A 102 10.37 -9.78 6.94
CA CYS A 102 9.46 -8.64 6.92
C CYS A 102 8.01 -9.03 6.71
N GLU A 103 7.13 -8.36 7.44
CA GLU A 103 5.75 -8.11 7.03
C GLU A 103 5.64 -6.65 6.59
N ILE A 104 5.11 -6.41 5.40
CA ILE A 104 5.01 -5.07 4.82
C ILE A 104 3.54 -4.68 4.76
N TYR A 105 3.22 -3.56 5.39
CA TYR A 105 1.91 -2.95 5.45
C TYR A 105 1.99 -1.60 4.77
N THR A 106 1.13 -1.37 3.78
CA THR A 106 1.09 -0.09 3.08
C THR A 106 -0.28 0.55 3.24
N HIS A 107 -0.35 1.86 3.16
CA HIS A 107 -1.59 2.59 3.06
C HIS A 107 -1.64 3.45 1.79
N SER A 108 -2.81 3.57 1.16
CA SER A 108 -3.03 4.53 0.07
C SER A 108 -1.99 4.39 -1.05
N THR A 109 -1.34 5.48 -1.46
CA THR A 109 -0.24 5.50 -2.45
C THR A 109 0.93 4.59 -2.09
N GLY A 110 1.18 4.26 -0.82
CA GLY A 110 2.23 3.31 -0.43
C GLY A 110 2.02 1.93 -1.06
N GLY A 111 0.76 1.56 -1.33
CA GLY A 111 0.42 0.34 -2.04
C GLY A 111 0.81 0.37 -3.52
N LEU A 112 0.69 1.53 -4.16
CA LEU A 112 1.23 1.77 -5.51
C LEU A 112 2.76 1.68 -5.49
N VAL A 113 3.43 2.35 -4.56
CA VAL A 113 4.90 2.35 -4.42
C VAL A 113 5.43 0.93 -4.29
N LEU A 114 4.84 0.11 -3.41
CA LEU A 114 5.26 -1.27 -3.19
C LEU A 114 4.96 -2.18 -4.38
N ALA A 115 3.76 -2.09 -4.94
CA ALA A 115 3.38 -2.92 -6.09
C ALA A 115 4.26 -2.59 -7.31
N ALA A 116 4.53 -1.30 -7.56
CA ALA A 116 5.43 -0.85 -8.60
C ALA A 116 6.88 -1.28 -8.36
N TYR A 117 7.36 -1.25 -7.11
CA TYR A 117 8.72 -1.68 -6.77
C TYR A 117 8.97 -3.12 -7.22
N PHE A 118 8.10 -4.07 -6.86
CA PHE A 118 8.22 -5.46 -7.32
C PHE A 118 7.77 -5.66 -8.79
N GLY A 119 6.91 -4.79 -9.30
CA GLY A 119 6.49 -4.79 -10.70
C GLY A 119 7.61 -4.44 -11.66
N LEU A 120 8.45 -3.48 -11.28
CA LEU A 120 9.55 -2.95 -12.09
C LEU A 120 10.88 -3.62 -11.79
N ASN A 121 11.10 -4.05 -10.55
CA ASN A 121 12.37 -4.60 -10.11
C ASN A 121 12.27 -6.11 -9.82
N ASN A 122 13.42 -6.77 -9.69
CA ASN A 122 13.49 -8.15 -9.23
C ASN A 122 14.51 -8.29 -8.08
N PRO A 123 14.23 -7.70 -6.91
CA PRO A 123 15.18 -7.69 -5.81
C PRO A 123 15.30 -9.09 -5.19
N GLY A 124 16.46 -9.73 -5.39
CA GLY A 124 16.81 -11.01 -4.76
C GLY A 124 17.20 -10.88 -3.28
N GLY A 125 17.23 -12.02 -2.58
CA GLY A 125 17.71 -12.11 -1.19
C GLY A 125 16.76 -11.52 -0.13
N LEU A 126 15.46 -11.47 -0.43
CA LEU A 126 14.46 -10.88 0.46
C LEU A 126 13.60 -11.95 1.16
N ASN A 127 13.50 -11.83 2.47
CA ASN A 127 12.67 -12.68 3.33
C ASN A 127 11.36 -11.97 3.66
N ILE A 128 10.41 -11.96 2.72
CA ILE A 128 9.11 -11.31 2.91
C ILE A 128 8.07 -12.37 3.27
N ARG A 129 7.51 -12.26 4.47
CA ARG A 129 6.47 -13.17 5.00
C ARG A 129 5.08 -12.77 4.53
N ARG A 130 4.81 -11.45 4.44
CA ARG A 130 3.51 -10.92 4.08
C ARG A 130 3.62 -9.53 3.47
N ILE A 131 2.75 -9.26 2.50
CA ILE A 131 2.49 -7.92 1.97
C ILE A 131 1.00 -7.64 2.07
N GLN A 132 0.63 -6.56 2.75
CA GLN A 132 -0.75 -6.13 2.84
C GLN A 132 -0.90 -4.67 2.40
N LEU A 133 -1.75 -4.46 1.41
CA LEU A 133 -2.05 -3.16 0.82
C LEU A 133 -3.42 -2.67 1.33
N MET A 134 -3.40 -1.72 2.26
CA MET A 134 -4.59 -1.18 2.91
C MET A 134 -5.05 0.06 2.14
N ALA A 135 -6.32 0.06 1.71
CA ALA A 135 -6.88 1.11 0.86
C ALA A 135 -5.93 1.53 -0.29
N SER A 136 -5.43 0.53 -1.03
CA SER A 136 -4.32 0.70 -1.96
C SER A 136 -4.68 1.49 -3.21
N ALA A 137 -3.87 2.50 -3.54
CA ALA A 137 -3.98 3.24 -4.80
C ALA A 137 -3.23 2.57 -5.98
N ALA A 138 -2.87 1.28 -5.87
CA ALA A 138 -2.18 0.57 -6.94
C ALA A 138 -2.98 0.57 -8.25
N GLY A 139 -4.32 0.56 -8.21
CA GLY A 139 -5.15 0.69 -9.41
C GLY A 139 -5.42 2.11 -9.89
N GLY A 140 -4.83 3.10 -9.20
CA GLY A 140 -4.99 4.53 -9.38
C GLY A 140 -6.19 5.15 -8.66
N SER A 141 -6.34 6.47 -8.77
CA SER A 141 -7.44 7.27 -8.23
C SER A 141 -7.95 8.25 -9.27
N GLU A 142 -9.27 8.31 -9.45
CA GLU A 142 -9.92 9.32 -10.28
C GLU A 142 -9.78 10.74 -9.70
N LEU A 143 -9.56 10.88 -8.39
CA LEU A 143 -9.23 12.19 -7.81
C LEU A 143 -7.92 12.72 -8.39
N ALA A 144 -6.93 11.86 -8.62
CA ALA A 144 -5.67 12.26 -9.24
C ALA A 144 -5.76 12.49 -10.76
N ASP A 145 -6.86 12.08 -11.41
CA ASP A 145 -7.16 12.41 -12.81
C ASP A 145 -7.75 13.82 -12.96
N ILE A 146 -8.28 14.40 -11.87
CA ILE A 146 -8.94 15.69 -11.85
C ILE A 146 -7.94 16.79 -11.49
N SER A 147 -8.09 17.96 -12.14
CA SER A 147 -7.19 19.10 -11.95
C SER A 147 -7.07 19.51 -10.47
N THR A 148 -5.82 19.74 -10.06
CA THR A 148 -5.42 20.24 -8.75
C THR A 148 -6.13 21.53 -8.33
N ARG A 149 -6.57 22.36 -9.29
CA ARG A 149 -7.32 23.61 -9.01
C ARG A 149 -8.74 23.35 -8.50
N TYR A 150 -9.43 22.32 -8.99
CA TYR A 150 -10.78 21.98 -8.55
C TYR A 150 -10.76 21.30 -7.17
N LEU A 151 -9.71 20.54 -6.88
CA LEU A 151 -9.55 19.84 -5.60
C LEU A 151 -8.92 20.74 -4.52
N GLY A 152 -8.07 21.71 -4.88
CA GLY A 152 -7.66 22.77 -3.96
C GLY A 152 -8.86 23.61 -3.44
N TRP A 153 -9.86 23.85 -4.30
CA TRP A 153 -11.14 24.45 -3.87
C TRP A 153 -11.93 23.59 -2.86
N LEU A 154 -11.72 22.26 -2.86
CA LEU A 154 -12.28 21.32 -1.88
C LEU A 154 -11.37 21.11 -0.66
N GLY A 155 -10.30 21.90 -0.49
CA GLY A 155 -9.38 21.84 0.64
C GLY A 155 -8.27 20.78 0.51
N PHE A 156 -8.07 20.22 -0.69
CA PHE A 156 -6.97 19.30 -0.98
C PHE A 156 -5.75 20.06 -1.53
N ASP A 157 -5.18 20.96 -0.72
CA ASP A 157 -4.03 21.80 -1.10
C ASP A 157 -2.73 21.01 -1.32
N THR A 158 -2.76 19.72 -0.98
CA THR A 158 -1.66 18.78 -1.15
C THR A 158 -1.68 18.08 -2.51
N LEU A 159 -2.53 18.47 -3.46
CA LEU A 159 -2.66 17.84 -4.78
C LEU A 159 -1.92 18.64 -5.86
N GLY A 160 -1.06 17.93 -6.59
CA GLY A 160 -0.28 18.36 -7.73
C GLY A 160 1.04 17.61 -7.85
N GLY A 161 1.73 17.91 -8.96
CA GLY A 161 3.03 17.35 -9.26
C GLY A 161 3.00 15.88 -9.70
N GLU A 162 4.19 15.31 -9.79
CA GLU A 162 4.41 14.00 -10.41
C GLU A 162 3.87 12.83 -9.59
N LEU A 163 3.62 13.03 -8.28
CA LEU A 163 2.95 12.04 -7.45
C LEU A 163 1.49 11.83 -7.90
N ASP A 164 0.77 12.89 -8.26
CA ASP A 164 -0.59 12.72 -8.79
C ASP A 164 -0.58 12.15 -10.19
N GLN A 165 0.37 12.53 -11.03
CA GLN A 165 0.55 11.86 -12.32
C GLN A 165 0.78 10.36 -12.13
N SER A 166 1.57 9.97 -11.11
CA SER A 166 1.79 8.57 -10.77
C SER A 166 0.53 7.87 -10.25
N VAL A 167 -0.27 8.56 -9.42
CA VAL A 167 -1.47 8.01 -8.75
C VAL A 167 -2.72 8.05 -9.63
N SER A 168 -2.72 8.88 -10.69
CA SER A 168 -3.77 8.93 -11.71
C SER A 168 -4.11 7.53 -12.22
N THR A 169 -5.35 7.29 -12.63
CA THR A 169 -5.75 5.96 -13.12
C THR A 169 -4.88 5.51 -14.29
N ARG A 170 -4.46 6.46 -15.13
CA ARG A 170 -3.52 6.22 -16.23
C ARG A 170 -2.11 5.91 -15.73
N GLY A 171 -1.56 6.72 -14.83
CA GLY A 171 -0.18 6.60 -14.36
C GLY A 171 0.05 5.35 -13.51
N ALA A 172 -0.89 5.00 -12.64
CA ALA A 172 -0.78 3.82 -11.79
C ALA A 172 -0.83 2.54 -12.64
N ARG A 173 -1.78 2.48 -13.59
CA ARG A 173 -2.01 1.29 -14.44
C ARG A 173 -0.96 1.06 -15.51
N ASN A 174 -0.38 2.14 -16.03
CA ASN A 174 0.64 2.06 -17.07
C ASN A 174 2.07 2.07 -16.52
N GLY A 175 2.25 2.42 -15.24
CA GLY A 175 3.58 2.54 -14.64
C GLY A 175 4.28 1.21 -14.42
N PHE A 176 3.55 0.09 -14.35
CA PHE A 176 4.15 -1.25 -14.26
C PHE A 176 3.14 -2.36 -14.66
N ASN A 177 3.67 -3.56 -14.93
CA ASN A 177 2.82 -4.72 -15.14
C ASN A 177 2.30 -5.27 -13.80
N HIS A 178 1.02 -5.04 -13.49
CA HIS A 178 0.39 -5.51 -12.25
C HIS A 178 0.37 -7.03 -12.06
N TYR A 179 0.55 -7.80 -13.14
CA TYR A 179 0.68 -9.27 -13.06
C TYR A 179 2.07 -9.73 -12.60
N GLN A 180 3.01 -8.80 -12.48
CA GLN A 180 4.39 -9.06 -12.10
C GLN A 180 4.61 -8.68 -10.63
N SER A 181 4.62 -9.68 -9.75
CA SER A 181 4.88 -9.47 -8.31
C SER A 181 6.15 -10.16 -7.81
N ARG A 182 6.91 -10.80 -8.70
CA ARG A 182 8.09 -11.62 -8.35
C ARG A 182 7.78 -12.69 -7.30
N GLY A 183 6.67 -13.40 -7.50
CA GLY A 183 6.23 -14.49 -6.63
C GLY A 183 5.63 -14.02 -5.31
N ARG A 184 5.30 -12.73 -5.16
CA ARG A 184 4.65 -12.20 -3.96
C ARG A 184 3.14 -12.15 -4.14
N THR A 185 2.41 -12.39 -3.05
CA THR A 185 0.96 -12.21 -2.99
C THR A 185 0.65 -10.89 -2.31
N TYR A 186 -0.31 -10.13 -2.86
CA TYR A 186 -0.74 -8.87 -2.28
C TYR A 186 -2.10 -9.04 -1.62
N TYR A 187 -2.12 -8.99 -0.29
CA TYR A 187 -3.35 -9.05 0.47
C TYR A 187 -3.94 -7.64 0.57
N THR A 188 -5.20 -7.43 0.21
CA THR A 188 -5.78 -6.07 0.21
C THR A 188 -6.92 -5.93 1.19
N THR A 189 -7.06 -4.73 1.73
CA THR A 189 -8.26 -4.31 2.44
C THR A 189 -8.95 -3.19 1.69
N SER A 190 -10.28 -3.14 1.80
CA SER A 190 -11.13 -2.20 1.09
C SER A 190 -12.18 -1.65 2.04
N GLY A 191 -12.53 -0.39 1.89
CA GLY A 191 -13.63 0.27 2.58
C GLY A 191 -14.71 0.72 1.60
N GLU A 192 -15.86 1.13 2.13
CA GLU A 192 -16.94 1.78 1.36
C GLU A 192 -17.50 3.01 2.09
N GLY A 193 -16.82 3.45 3.15
CA GLY A 193 -17.15 4.66 3.87
C GLY A 193 -16.71 5.90 3.10
N SER A 194 -17.02 7.07 3.65
CA SER A 194 -16.65 8.31 3.01
C SER A 194 -15.77 9.11 3.95
N ASP A 195 -14.59 9.47 3.48
CA ASP A 195 -13.84 10.59 4.04
C ASP A 195 -14.33 11.92 3.43
N TYR A 196 -13.94 13.04 4.05
CA TYR A 196 -14.22 14.40 3.54
C TYR A 196 -15.72 14.72 3.34
N TRP A 197 -16.60 14.35 4.27
CA TRP A 197 -18.03 14.70 4.21
C TRP A 197 -18.74 14.30 2.90
N LYS A 198 -18.26 13.24 2.22
CA LYS A 198 -18.80 12.73 0.93
C LYS A 198 -18.60 13.66 -0.28
N VAL A 199 -17.78 14.72 -0.16
CA VAL A 199 -17.60 15.68 -1.27
C VAL A 199 -16.88 15.08 -2.48
N THR A 200 -16.11 14.02 -2.26
CA THR A 200 -15.31 13.32 -3.29
C THR A 200 -16.05 12.18 -3.97
N SER A 201 -17.00 11.53 -3.28
CA SER A 201 -17.72 10.36 -3.82
C SER A 201 -18.42 10.60 -5.17
N PRO A 202 -18.98 11.79 -5.49
CA PRO A 202 -19.51 12.07 -6.84
C PRO A 202 -18.48 11.97 -7.97
N LEU A 203 -17.19 12.11 -7.67
CA LEU A 203 -16.09 12.02 -8.62
C LEU A 203 -15.58 10.57 -8.79
N LEU A 204 -16.00 9.67 -7.90
CA LEU A 204 -15.54 8.29 -7.83
C LEU A 204 -16.60 7.34 -8.43
N PRO A 205 -16.28 6.57 -9.49
CA PRO A 205 -17.26 5.70 -10.14
C PRO A 205 -17.53 4.42 -9.35
N GLY A 206 -18.79 4.25 -8.94
CA GLY A 206 -19.27 3.03 -8.30
C GLY A 206 -19.26 3.15 -6.79
N LYS A 207 -18.80 2.11 -6.10
CA LYS A 207 -18.53 2.19 -4.66
C LYS A 207 -17.12 2.72 -4.44
N ASP A 208 -16.89 3.41 -3.33
CA ASP A 208 -15.63 4.07 -2.99
C ASP A 208 -15.44 4.17 -1.48
N ASP A 209 -14.20 4.38 -1.04
CA ASP A 209 -13.84 4.65 0.36
C ASP A 209 -13.69 6.15 0.69
N GLY A 210 -14.21 7.03 -0.19
CA GLY A 210 -14.04 8.48 -0.12
C GLY A 210 -12.76 9.02 -0.77
N VAL A 211 -11.82 8.17 -1.18
CA VAL A 211 -10.59 8.59 -1.88
C VAL A 211 -10.32 7.75 -3.13
N LEU A 212 -10.69 6.47 -3.11
CA LEU A 212 -10.45 5.51 -4.18
C LEU A 212 -11.73 4.78 -4.55
N ALA A 213 -11.99 4.66 -5.85
CA ALA A 213 -13.06 3.81 -6.35
C ALA A 213 -12.74 2.31 -6.18
N ASN A 214 -13.79 1.50 -6.09
CA ASN A 214 -13.69 0.05 -5.91
C ASN A 214 -12.93 -0.66 -7.04
N HIS A 215 -12.80 -0.06 -8.23
CA HIS A 215 -11.93 -0.65 -9.24
C HIS A 215 -10.47 -0.70 -8.76
N SER A 216 -10.04 0.26 -7.95
CA SER A 216 -8.68 0.35 -7.41
C SER A 216 -8.58 -0.49 -6.13
N LEU A 217 -9.51 -0.29 -5.19
CA LEU A 217 -9.54 -1.03 -3.91
C LEU A 217 -9.66 -2.55 -4.09
N CYS A 218 -10.44 -2.98 -5.09
CA CYS A 218 -10.58 -4.39 -5.43
C CYS A 218 -9.55 -4.87 -6.47
N ASN A 219 -8.61 -4.02 -6.91
CA ASN A 219 -7.56 -4.37 -7.88
C ASN A 219 -8.13 -4.90 -9.20
N VAL A 220 -9.20 -4.28 -9.68
CA VAL A 220 -9.86 -4.61 -10.95
C VAL A 220 -8.98 -4.16 -12.11
N ASN A 221 -8.77 -5.05 -13.07
CA ASN A 221 -7.86 -4.85 -14.19
C ASN A 221 -8.34 -3.87 -15.26
N LYS A 222 -9.46 -3.17 -15.01
CA LYS A 222 -9.99 -2.08 -15.83
C LYS A 222 -10.52 -0.96 -14.94
N VAL A 223 -10.40 0.29 -15.40
CA VAL A 223 -11.13 1.43 -14.83
C VAL A 223 -12.59 1.28 -15.24
N LYS A 224 -13.49 1.13 -14.26
CA LYS A 224 -14.94 1.03 -14.49
C LYS A 224 -15.71 1.29 -13.20
N SER A 225 -16.98 1.65 -13.32
CA SER A 225 -17.88 1.72 -12.17
C SER A 225 -18.13 0.32 -11.59
N VAL A 226 -17.54 0.04 -10.44
CA VAL A 226 -17.72 -1.22 -9.70
C VAL A 226 -18.76 -0.98 -8.60
N LYS A 227 -20.03 -1.28 -8.89
CA LYS A 227 -21.16 -1.03 -7.96
C LYS A 227 -21.39 -2.16 -6.94
N VAL A 228 -20.37 -2.97 -6.70
CA VAL A 228 -20.41 -4.09 -5.74
C VAL A 228 -19.19 -4.02 -4.86
N SER A 229 -19.36 -4.53 -3.65
CA SER A 229 -18.28 -4.65 -2.67
C SER A 229 -17.23 -5.65 -3.13
N CYS A 230 -15.96 -5.44 -2.77
CA CYS A 230 -14.90 -6.38 -3.12
C CYS A 230 -15.24 -7.81 -2.64
N THR A 231 -15.24 -8.81 -3.52
CA THR A 231 -15.31 -10.21 -3.07
C THR A 231 -14.07 -10.54 -2.22
N ARG A 232 -14.19 -11.27 -1.11
CA ARG A 232 -13.00 -11.78 -0.39
C ARG A 232 -12.27 -12.83 -1.25
N GLY A 233 -10.97 -12.98 -1.04
CA GLY A 233 -10.09 -13.81 -1.87
C GLY A 233 -9.78 -13.16 -3.22
N ASN A 234 -9.61 -13.98 -4.26
CA ASN A 234 -9.27 -13.55 -5.62
C ASN A 234 -10.43 -13.69 -6.62
N SER A 235 -11.63 -14.02 -6.16
CA SER A 235 -12.77 -14.25 -7.05
C SER A 235 -13.17 -12.98 -7.82
N ARG A 236 -13.70 -13.19 -9.03
CA ARG A 236 -14.32 -12.11 -9.82
C ARG A 236 -15.46 -11.46 -9.05
N LEU A 237 -15.70 -10.19 -9.33
CA LEU A 237 -16.86 -9.48 -8.80
C LEU A 237 -18.01 -9.59 -9.78
N VAL A 238 -19.21 -9.88 -9.29
CA VAL A 238 -20.42 -10.08 -10.09
C VAL A 238 -21.51 -9.14 -9.58
N ARG A 239 -22.07 -8.34 -10.49
CA ARG A 239 -23.23 -7.50 -10.21
C ARG A 239 -24.41 -8.00 -11.03
N SER A 240 -25.47 -8.46 -10.38
CA SER A 240 -26.75 -8.73 -11.02
C SER A 240 -27.61 -7.46 -11.01
N TYR A 241 -28.26 -7.14 -12.13
CA TYR A 241 -29.16 -6.00 -12.24
C TYR A 241 -30.29 -6.31 -13.22
N ARG A 242 -31.43 -5.63 -13.05
CA ARG A 242 -32.53 -5.73 -14.01
C ARG A 242 -32.13 -5.03 -15.32
N CYS A 243 -32.59 -5.54 -16.45
CA CYS A 243 -32.29 -4.99 -17.78
C CYS A 243 -33.36 -5.38 -18.81
N GLY A 244 -33.25 -4.86 -20.04
CA GLY A 244 -34.17 -5.16 -21.15
C GLY A 244 -35.46 -4.34 -21.12
N PHE A 245 -36.37 -4.62 -22.06
CA PHE A 245 -37.68 -3.95 -22.14
C PHE A 245 -38.44 -4.14 -20.82
N LEU A 246 -38.89 -3.02 -20.23
CA LEU A 246 -39.55 -2.99 -18.92
C LEU A 246 -38.76 -3.67 -17.78
N TRP A 247 -37.43 -3.78 -17.88
CA TRP A 247 -36.57 -4.34 -16.83
C TRP A 247 -36.86 -5.81 -16.46
N LEU A 248 -37.48 -6.56 -17.38
CA LEU A 248 -37.96 -7.92 -17.11
C LEU A 248 -36.84 -8.98 -17.09
N LYS A 249 -35.63 -8.68 -17.58
CA LYS A 249 -34.49 -9.61 -17.61
C LYS A 249 -33.51 -9.33 -16.46
N THR A 250 -32.72 -10.34 -16.08
CA THR A 250 -31.57 -10.17 -15.17
C THR A 250 -30.27 -10.25 -15.96
N CYS A 251 -29.54 -9.14 -16.00
CA CYS A 251 -28.21 -9.06 -16.58
C CYS A 251 -27.13 -9.17 -15.50
N LYS A 252 -25.91 -9.52 -15.91
CA LYS A 252 -24.75 -9.63 -15.03
C LYS A 252 -23.57 -8.85 -15.59
N ASP A 253 -22.98 -7.98 -14.77
CA ASP A 253 -21.69 -7.37 -15.04
C ASP A 253 -20.60 -8.12 -14.30
N TYR A 254 -19.51 -8.42 -15.01
CA TYR A 254 -18.33 -9.07 -14.44
C TYR A 254 -17.17 -8.07 -14.34
N SER A 255 -16.41 -8.16 -13.26
CA SER A 255 -15.16 -7.42 -13.07
C SER A 255 -14.06 -8.36 -12.62
N TYR A 256 -12.93 -8.32 -13.33
CA TYR A 256 -11.80 -9.22 -13.17
C TYR A 256 -10.65 -8.49 -12.48
N ARG A 257 -9.88 -9.21 -11.67
CA ARG A 257 -8.78 -8.64 -10.90
C ARG A 257 -7.45 -8.89 -11.59
N TRP A 258 -6.48 -8.05 -11.30
CA TRP A 258 -5.09 -8.45 -11.48
C TRP A 258 -4.77 -9.62 -10.54
N SER A 259 -4.01 -10.59 -11.03
CA SER A 259 -3.28 -11.52 -10.16
C SER A 259 -1.96 -10.85 -9.79
N PRO A 260 -1.42 -10.96 -8.55
CA PRO A 260 -1.84 -11.86 -7.47
C PRO A 260 -2.47 -11.11 -6.28
N TYR A 261 -3.52 -10.32 -6.52
CA TYR A 261 -4.19 -9.55 -5.48
C TYR A 261 -5.34 -10.34 -4.85
N TYR A 262 -5.41 -10.35 -3.52
CA TYR A 262 -6.38 -11.11 -2.73
C TYR A 262 -7.00 -10.22 -1.65
N THR A 263 -8.30 -9.98 -1.70
CA THR A 263 -8.97 -9.18 -0.67
C THR A 263 -9.16 -10.00 0.61
N VAL A 264 -8.51 -9.57 1.69
CA VAL A 264 -8.61 -10.23 3.01
C VAL A 264 -9.69 -9.60 3.88
N TYR A 265 -9.95 -8.31 3.70
CA TYR A 265 -10.98 -7.60 4.43
C TYR A 265 -11.72 -6.59 3.55
N ARG A 266 -12.99 -6.43 3.88
CA ARG A 266 -13.92 -5.53 3.22
C ARG A 266 -14.78 -4.87 4.28
N GLY A 267 -14.45 -3.63 4.57
CA GLY A 267 -15.29 -2.73 5.32
C GLY A 267 -16.55 -2.37 4.52
N GLY A 268 -17.60 -2.01 5.24
CA GLY A 268 -18.83 -1.45 4.65
C GLY A 268 -18.78 0.07 4.61
N SER A 269 -19.96 0.69 4.55
CA SER A 269 -20.12 2.15 4.48
C SER A 269 -19.69 2.93 5.73
N GLY A 270 -19.32 2.22 6.80
CA GLY A 270 -18.73 2.82 8.01
C GLY A 270 -17.21 2.65 8.11
N HIS A 271 -16.54 2.22 7.02
CA HIS A 271 -15.09 2.00 6.99
C HIS A 271 -14.50 2.81 5.84
N SER A 272 -13.94 3.96 6.15
CA SER A 272 -13.38 4.90 5.18
C SER A 272 -11.95 4.56 4.76
N HIS A 273 -11.38 5.37 3.86
CA HIS A 273 -9.98 5.27 3.48
C HIS A 273 -9.07 5.36 4.72
N ARG A 274 -9.29 6.34 5.61
CA ARG A 274 -8.48 6.53 6.82
C ARG A 274 -8.58 5.37 7.81
N ASP A 275 -9.75 4.74 7.96
CA ASP A 275 -9.94 3.59 8.85
C ASP A 275 -9.05 2.40 8.49
N ALA A 276 -8.70 2.28 7.21
CA ALA A 276 -7.83 1.22 6.71
C ALA A 276 -6.41 1.28 7.30
N ASN A 277 -5.98 2.39 7.91
CA ASN A 277 -4.72 2.46 8.66
C ASN A 277 -4.62 1.41 9.78
N SER A 278 -5.75 0.95 10.31
CA SER A 278 -5.82 -0.03 11.40
C SER A 278 -5.99 -1.47 10.91
N ASP A 279 -6.03 -1.72 9.60
CA ASP A 279 -6.38 -3.01 9.03
C ASP A 279 -5.21 -4.02 8.99
N TYR A 280 -4.00 -3.66 9.43
CA TYR A 280 -2.78 -4.48 9.30
C TYR A 280 -2.91 -5.90 9.92
N ASN A 281 -3.84 -6.10 10.86
CA ASN A 281 -4.11 -7.40 11.48
C ASN A 281 -5.16 -8.26 10.75
N ARG A 282 -5.78 -7.76 9.67
CA ARG A 282 -6.77 -8.52 8.88
C ARG A 282 -6.11 -9.67 8.11
N ARG A 283 -6.82 -10.80 7.97
CA ARG A 283 -6.34 -12.02 7.32
C ARG A 283 -7.40 -12.64 6.42
#